data_AF-A0A514XIZ3-F1
#
_entry.id   AF-A0A514XIZ3-F1
#
_cell.length_a   1.000
_cell.length_b   1.000
_cell.length_c   1.000
_cell.angle_alpha   90.00
_cell.angle_beta   90.00
_cell.angle_gamma   90.00
#
_symmetry.space_group_name_H-M   'P 1'
#
loop_
_entity.id
_entity.type
_entity.pdbx_description
1 polymer ?
#
loop_
_entity_poly.entity_id
_entity_poly.type
_entity_poly.pdbx_seq_one_letter_code
_entity_poly.pdbx_strand_id
1 'polypeptide(L)'
;MRTQFKDKGLWLSAMVRLFTGVFLFSLTFSVLFQNETLAAESCSSIFTSIQKAELRQGALFLHEKDSKLHTSSFVERTVKQSQRTTGTSVSKPGDKLNAWLGQLAKVSAKASHSAFAREQVKEILRNQYVMNPLDVPESYYAQQARIAKERGHGDVKLNAQQRVELAATVIKDQQQSLDLWVDYLVSKDTQVYPMWLKYWMFTGMTKLSKFDAETGGFGNRSKETVAPYVEVNHEALAYVADVVVRKVNKKSLADIEDPVFLKALEGMSFGKLYGQALFKLGIGREGSFLTNEGQWVRYDRGSDHMPLVKSLEGRNTGWCTSGEATAQRQLSSGDFYVYYSKNNKGQSVLPRAAIRMDGDQIAEVRGVGKDQNLDSQILSTSIVSDKVNSFGERGAAFAQKDADMKKLTLIEKKFRLGQSLNKDELVFLREVERPIQGFGHQKDPRIDEILAKRDLKEDYVLIFDGRYKKEEIALSAAEFINAGQNFKVLVGNLVILESTQKMPELLHGDLSFMRVDSAEGMIFPRKVTGDLIMDDVIHAQGVKLPLEVGGNIQLSYLKQAPGLVFPSIVNGNLNLQSLRSAEGITFPKTVKGSLRLDSLKSTDIPLPQVFNNSR
;
A
#
# COMPACT_ATOMS: atom_id res chain seq x y z
N MET A 1 20.99 3.65 37.86
CA MET A 1 22.05 4.67 37.98
C MET A 1 21.99 5.59 36.77
N ARG A 2 21.43 6.78 36.95
CA ARG A 2 21.29 7.84 35.94
C ARG A 2 22.32 8.92 36.27
N THR A 3 23.22 9.21 35.33
CA THR A 3 23.77 10.57 35.06
C THR A 3 24.66 10.51 33.82
N GLN A 4 24.55 11.57 33.01
CA GLN A 4 25.41 11.96 31.87
C GLN A 4 25.35 11.11 30.59
N PHE A 5 24.85 11.72 29.51
CA PHE A 5 25.50 11.85 28.18
C PHE A 5 24.51 12.54 27.22
N LYS A 6 24.20 13.81 27.50
CA LYS A 6 23.57 14.73 26.53
C LYS A 6 24.67 15.43 25.76
N ASP A 7 25.36 14.71 24.88
CA ASP A 7 26.22 15.37 23.89
C ASP A 7 26.38 14.48 22.66
N LYS A 8 25.73 14.86 21.55
CA LYS A 8 25.67 14.11 20.28
C LYS A 8 27.02 14.11 19.50
N GLY A 9 28.15 14.28 20.20
CA GLY A 9 29.47 14.46 19.60
C GLY A 9 30.58 13.57 20.16
N LEU A 10 30.30 12.60 21.04
CA LEU A 10 31.35 11.80 21.68
C LEU A 10 31.90 10.62 20.85
N TRP A 11 31.32 10.27 19.70
CA TRP A 11 31.57 8.95 19.10
C TRP A 11 32.66 8.88 18.00
N LEU A 12 32.97 9.96 17.27
CA LEU A 12 34.14 9.96 16.36
C LEU A 12 35.50 9.85 17.09
N SER A 13 35.52 10.08 18.41
CA SER A 13 36.68 9.79 19.27
C SER A 13 36.98 8.29 19.38
N ALA A 14 35.95 7.43 19.33
CA ALA A 14 36.11 5.98 19.38
C ALA A 14 36.70 5.44 18.06
N MET A 15 36.28 6.01 16.93
CA MET A 15 36.78 5.67 15.59
C MET A 15 38.28 6.00 15.40
N VAL A 16 38.75 7.04 16.09
CA VAL A 16 40.17 7.41 16.14
C VAL A 16 40.97 6.51 17.11
N ARG A 17 40.39 6.13 18.25
CA ARG A 17 41.06 5.32 19.28
C ARG A 17 41.23 3.84 18.88
N LEU A 18 40.27 3.27 18.15
CA LEU A 18 40.33 1.87 17.68
C LEU A 18 41.43 1.60 16.64
N PHE A 19 41.98 2.63 15.99
CA PHE A 19 43.00 2.47 14.94
C PHE A 19 44.39 3.01 15.30
N THR A 20 44.59 3.49 16.53
CA THR A 20 45.91 3.92 17.04
C THR A 20 46.53 2.94 18.05
N GLY A 21 45.85 1.83 18.36
CA GLY A 21 46.21 0.92 19.45
C GLY A 21 46.61 -0.49 19.03
N VAL A 22 47.63 -0.63 18.18
CA VAL A 22 48.50 -1.82 18.13
C VAL A 22 49.91 -1.33 17.78
N PHE A 23 50.80 -1.32 18.77
CA PHE A 23 52.22 -1.02 18.61
C PHE A 23 53.01 -2.28 19.00
N LEU A 24 54.17 -2.47 18.35
CA LEU A 24 55.21 -3.49 18.52
C LEU A 24 55.05 -4.82 17.76
N PHE A 25 55.71 -4.94 16.60
CA PHE A 25 56.91 -5.79 16.45
C PHE A 25 57.74 -5.35 15.23
N SER A 26 59.05 -5.42 15.37
CA SER A 26 60.09 -4.87 14.49
C SER A 26 60.43 -5.74 13.27
N LEU A 27 60.99 -5.16 12.19
CA LEU A 27 62.42 -5.20 11.80
C LEU A 27 62.59 -4.92 10.28
N THR A 28 63.46 -3.95 9.97
CA THR A 28 64.31 -3.73 8.77
C THR A 28 64.04 -4.46 7.44
N PHE A 29 63.93 -3.70 6.34
CA PHE A 29 64.79 -3.90 5.17
C PHE A 29 64.87 -2.63 4.31
N SER A 30 66.09 -2.25 3.95
CA SER A 30 66.41 -1.11 3.09
C SER A 30 66.74 -1.56 1.67
N VAL A 31 66.67 -0.58 0.77
CA VAL A 31 67.38 -0.39 -0.51
C VAL A 31 66.77 -0.94 -1.82
N LEU A 32 66.60 0.03 -2.74
CA LEU A 32 66.83 0.05 -4.19
C LEU A 32 65.55 0.31 -4.99
N PHE A 33 65.43 1.53 -5.52
CA PHE A 33 65.34 1.84 -6.95
C PHE A 33 65.23 3.37 -7.10
N GLN A 34 66.37 4.02 -7.35
CA GLN A 34 66.43 5.34 -7.96
C GLN A 34 66.57 5.14 -9.46
N ASN A 35 65.64 5.73 -10.22
CA ASN A 35 65.83 6.49 -11.47
C ASN A 35 64.61 6.32 -12.36
N GLU A 36 63.69 7.28 -12.25
CA GLU A 36 62.91 7.84 -13.36
C GLU A 36 62.11 9.07 -12.84
N THR A 37 62.82 9.97 -12.18
CA THR A 37 62.32 11.30 -11.81
C THR A 37 62.82 12.27 -12.86
N LEU A 38 61.92 12.83 -13.67
CA LEU A 38 61.98 14.22 -14.17
C LEU A 38 60.84 14.59 -15.15
N ALA A 39 59.97 13.66 -15.56
CA ALA A 39 58.75 13.99 -16.32
C ALA A 39 57.43 13.83 -15.52
N ALA A 40 57.41 13.00 -14.47
CA ALA A 40 56.22 12.73 -13.66
C ALA A 40 55.92 13.77 -12.56
N GLU A 41 56.88 14.61 -12.19
CA GLU A 41 56.73 15.60 -11.12
C GLU A 41 55.86 16.81 -11.52
N SER A 42 55.79 17.16 -12.82
CA SER A 42 54.98 18.29 -13.29
C SER A 42 53.49 17.93 -13.37
N CYS A 43 53.12 16.72 -13.81
CA CYS A 43 51.72 16.27 -13.80
C CYS A 43 51.22 15.95 -12.38
N SER A 44 52.06 15.35 -11.52
CA SER A 44 51.71 15.06 -10.12
C SER A 44 51.45 16.33 -9.31
N SER A 45 52.28 17.36 -9.45
CA SER A 45 52.11 18.64 -8.75
C SER A 45 50.88 19.43 -9.23
N ILE A 46 50.55 19.38 -10.52
CA ILE A 46 49.34 19.97 -11.09
C ILE A 46 48.08 19.21 -10.61
N PHE A 47 48.08 17.88 -10.61
CA PHE A 47 46.94 17.09 -10.10
C PHE A 47 46.74 17.27 -8.59
N THR A 48 47.83 17.35 -7.83
CA THR A 48 47.81 17.56 -6.37
C THR A 48 47.38 18.98 -6.01
N SER A 49 47.75 19.99 -6.80
CA SER A 49 47.32 21.38 -6.60
C SER A 49 45.86 21.61 -6.98
N ILE A 50 45.38 20.99 -8.07
CA ILE A 50 43.96 21.01 -8.46
C ILE A 50 43.11 20.32 -7.38
N GLN A 51 43.50 19.14 -6.90
CA GLN A 51 42.79 18.47 -5.81
C GLN A 51 42.80 19.30 -4.51
N LYS A 52 43.92 19.93 -4.15
CA LYS A 52 43.99 20.82 -2.98
C LYS A 52 43.12 22.07 -3.11
N ALA A 53 43.03 22.65 -4.31
CA ALA A 53 42.19 23.81 -4.57
C ALA A 53 40.69 23.46 -4.50
N GLU A 54 40.28 22.34 -5.11
CA GLU A 54 38.90 21.84 -5.07
C GLU A 54 38.49 21.39 -3.65
N LEU A 55 39.42 20.80 -2.88
CA LEU A 55 39.23 20.50 -1.45
C LEU A 55 38.95 21.79 -0.65
N ARG A 56 39.75 22.83 -0.87
CA ARG A 56 39.62 24.10 -0.14
C ARG A 56 38.32 24.84 -0.46
N GLN A 57 37.89 24.88 -1.73
CA GLN A 57 36.59 25.47 -2.08
C GLN A 57 35.44 24.69 -1.45
N GLY A 58 35.53 23.36 -1.44
CA GLY A 58 34.56 22.51 -0.76
C GLY A 58 34.45 22.75 0.76
N ALA A 59 35.59 22.94 1.45
CA ALA A 59 35.58 23.27 2.87
C ALA A 59 34.95 24.63 3.17
N LEU A 60 35.18 25.63 2.31
CA LEU A 60 34.54 26.94 2.41
C LEU A 60 33.03 26.84 2.17
N PHE A 61 32.62 26.06 1.16
CA PHE A 61 31.22 25.76 0.90
C PHE A 61 30.53 25.12 2.11
N LEU A 62 31.15 24.12 2.74
CA LEU A 62 30.60 23.50 3.95
C LEU A 62 30.48 24.49 5.11
N HIS A 63 31.45 25.39 5.26
CA HIS A 63 31.40 26.44 6.29
C HIS A 63 30.27 27.44 6.04
N GLU A 64 29.99 27.79 4.77
CA GLU A 64 28.85 28.63 4.41
C GLU A 64 27.52 27.95 4.77
N LYS A 65 27.41 26.63 4.55
CA LYS A 65 26.19 25.87 4.85
C LYS A 65 26.03 25.54 6.33
N ASP A 66 27.12 25.44 7.07
CA ASP A 66 27.14 25.26 8.51
C ASP A 66 28.33 25.99 9.13
N SER A 67 28.08 27.22 9.58
CA SER A 67 29.11 28.09 10.16
C SER A 67 29.71 27.52 11.44
N LYS A 68 29.02 26.60 12.12
CA LYS A 68 29.46 25.96 13.37
C LYS A 68 30.16 24.61 13.15
N LEU A 69 30.20 24.10 11.91
CA LEU A 69 30.82 22.80 11.62
C LEU A 69 32.29 22.74 12.06
N HIS A 70 33.04 23.82 11.84
CA HIS A 70 34.46 23.91 12.17
C HIS A 70 34.78 23.93 13.67
N THR A 71 33.79 24.23 14.52
CA THR A 71 33.87 24.19 15.99
C THR A 71 33.22 22.95 16.57
N SER A 72 32.75 22.03 15.73
CA SER A 72 32.21 20.76 16.22
C SER A 72 33.31 19.95 16.91
N SER A 73 32.92 19.21 17.96
CA SER A 73 33.87 18.46 18.78
C SER A 73 34.68 17.44 17.98
N PHE A 74 34.14 16.89 16.89
CA PHE A 74 34.86 15.95 16.02
C PHE A 74 35.89 16.64 15.11
N VAL A 75 35.59 17.83 14.58
CA VAL A 75 36.59 18.62 13.82
C VAL A 75 37.71 19.06 14.76
N GLU A 76 37.38 19.58 15.93
CA GLU A 76 38.39 20.02 16.91
C GLU A 76 39.31 18.90 17.37
N ARG A 77 38.77 17.70 17.63
CA ARG A 77 39.59 16.52 17.96
C ARG A 77 40.54 16.15 16.82
N THR A 78 40.05 16.16 15.59
CA THR A 78 40.88 15.83 14.40
C THR A 78 42.01 16.83 14.23
N VAL A 79 41.72 18.12 14.39
CA VAL A 79 42.71 19.19 14.33
C VAL A 79 43.75 19.04 15.44
N LYS A 80 43.33 18.79 16.70
CA LYS A 80 44.24 18.55 17.83
C LYS A 80 45.14 17.33 17.58
N GLN A 81 44.60 16.26 17.01
CA GLN A 81 45.38 15.06 16.70
C GLN A 81 46.37 15.32 15.55
N SER A 82 45.94 16.00 14.50
CA SER A 82 46.82 16.40 13.40
C SER A 82 47.96 17.28 13.91
N GLN A 83 47.67 18.27 14.75
CA GLN A 83 48.67 19.15 15.35
C GLN A 83 49.70 18.36 16.19
N ARG A 84 49.25 17.35 16.94
CA ARG A 84 50.16 16.46 17.69
C ARG A 84 51.05 15.60 16.78
N THR A 85 50.59 15.29 15.58
CA THR A 85 51.29 14.38 14.65
C THR A 85 52.22 15.14 13.71
N THR A 86 51.83 16.33 13.23
CA THR A 86 52.57 17.10 12.21
C THR A 86 53.22 18.37 12.76
N GLY A 87 52.96 18.75 14.02
CA GLY A 87 53.46 19.99 14.63
C GLY A 87 52.80 21.27 14.11
N THR A 88 51.96 21.19 13.08
CA THR A 88 51.32 22.36 12.44
C THR A 88 49.98 22.68 13.09
N SER A 89 49.82 23.93 13.57
CA SER A 89 48.55 24.43 14.08
C SER A 89 47.72 25.07 12.96
N VAL A 90 46.44 24.70 12.87
CA VAL A 90 45.48 25.28 11.90
C VAL A 90 44.33 25.95 12.65
N SER A 91 44.21 27.27 12.48
CA SER A 91 43.26 28.10 13.22
C SER A 91 42.03 28.50 12.38
N LYS A 92 42.19 28.70 11.07
CA LYS A 92 41.14 29.19 10.19
C LYS A 92 40.04 28.12 9.96
N PRO A 93 38.74 28.51 9.90
CA PRO A 93 37.64 27.57 9.72
C PRO A 93 37.81 26.62 8.53
N GLY A 94 38.14 27.14 7.35
CA GLY A 94 38.33 26.32 6.14
C GLY A 94 39.48 25.32 6.26
N ASP A 95 40.58 25.68 6.92
CA ASP A 95 41.73 24.80 7.09
C ASP A 95 41.45 23.69 8.10
N LYS A 96 40.72 24.00 9.18
CA LYS A 96 40.22 23.00 10.14
C LYS A 96 39.32 21.97 9.45
N LEU A 97 38.39 22.45 8.61
CA LEU A 97 37.49 21.58 7.85
C LEU A 97 38.26 20.74 6.82
N ASN A 98 39.23 21.32 6.11
CA ASN A 98 40.09 20.57 5.18
C ASN A 98 40.84 19.42 5.87
N ALA A 99 41.45 19.68 7.03
CA ALA A 99 42.15 18.64 7.79
C ALA A 99 41.22 17.50 8.18
N TRP A 100 40.01 17.83 8.64
CA TRP A 100 39.01 16.85 8.99
C TRP A 100 38.45 16.07 7.78
N LEU A 101 38.17 16.74 6.66
CA LEU A 101 37.77 16.09 5.42
C LEU A 101 38.85 15.13 4.89
N GLY A 102 40.13 15.48 5.03
CA GLY A 102 41.24 14.59 4.70
C GLY A 102 41.23 13.31 5.55
N GLN A 103 40.88 13.40 6.83
CA GLN A 103 40.73 12.23 7.69
C GLN A 103 39.52 11.37 7.29
N LEU A 104 38.38 12.00 6.97
CA LEU A 104 37.22 11.28 6.43
C LEU A 104 37.54 10.56 5.13
N ALA A 105 38.36 11.16 4.26
CA ALA A 105 38.79 10.54 3.02
C ALA A 105 39.61 9.27 3.25
N LYS A 106 40.50 9.26 4.25
CA LYS A 106 41.25 8.04 4.64
C LYS A 106 40.32 6.94 5.15
N VAL A 107 39.32 7.29 5.97
CA VAL A 107 38.32 6.33 6.47
C VAL A 107 37.49 5.77 5.32
N SER A 108 37.00 6.62 4.43
CA SER A 108 36.24 6.23 3.25
C SER A 108 37.05 5.32 2.32
N ALA A 109 38.32 5.65 2.06
CA ALA A 109 39.21 4.81 1.26
C ALA A 109 39.38 3.42 1.91
N LYS A 110 39.61 3.36 3.22
CA LYS A 110 39.72 2.08 3.95
C LYS A 110 38.42 1.26 3.88
N ALA A 111 37.26 1.90 4.06
CA ALA A 111 35.95 1.27 3.97
C ALA A 111 35.60 0.79 2.55
N SER A 112 36.19 1.40 1.51
CA SER A 112 36.02 0.95 0.13
C SER A 112 36.67 -0.41 -0.15
N HIS A 113 37.77 -0.72 0.55
CA HIS A 113 38.56 -1.95 0.34
C HIS A 113 38.40 -3.00 1.45
N SER A 114 37.81 -2.66 2.60
CA SER A 114 37.65 -3.57 3.74
C SER A 114 36.19 -3.62 4.18
N ALA A 115 35.57 -4.79 4.04
CA ALA A 115 34.21 -5.05 4.52
C ALA A 115 34.09 -4.79 6.03
N PHE A 116 35.09 -5.19 6.82
CA PHE A 116 35.14 -4.93 8.26
C PHE A 116 35.18 -3.42 8.58
N ALA A 117 36.02 -2.65 7.90
CA ALA A 117 36.08 -1.20 8.11
C ALA A 117 34.76 -0.53 7.67
N ARG A 118 34.12 -1.03 6.62
CA ARG A 118 32.82 -0.56 6.16
C ARG A 118 31.71 -0.82 7.17
N GLU A 119 31.67 -2.03 7.74
CA GLU A 119 30.67 -2.38 8.74
C GLU A 119 30.82 -1.54 10.00
N GLN A 120 32.06 -1.25 10.43
CA GLN A 120 32.28 -0.30 11.52
C GLN A 120 31.72 1.08 11.20
N VAL A 121 31.91 1.60 9.98
CA VAL A 121 31.30 2.88 9.56
C VAL A 121 29.77 2.80 9.65
N LYS A 122 29.17 1.71 9.15
CA LYS A 122 27.72 1.50 9.22
C LYS A 122 27.22 1.49 10.66
N GLU A 123 27.85 0.75 11.55
CA GLU A 123 27.49 0.67 12.97
C GLU A 123 27.50 2.04 13.65
N ILE A 124 28.52 2.86 13.38
CA ILE A 124 28.59 4.25 13.87
C ILE A 124 27.35 5.04 13.46
N LEU A 125 27.02 4.98 12.18
CA LEU A 125 25.97 5.79 11.60
C LEU A 125 24.59 5.29 12.01
N ARG A 126 24.39 3.98 12.09
CA ARG A 126 23.17 3.37 12.64
C ARG A 126 22.91 3.87 14.05
N ASN A 127 23.91 3.82 14.94
CA ASN A 127 23.78 4.29 16.32
C ASN A 127 23.45 5.79 16.44
N GLN A 128 23.85 6.59 15.46
CA GLN A 128 23.63 8.04 15.49
C GLN A 128 22.29 8.46 14.86
N TYR A 129 21.88 7.80 13.78
CA TYR A 129 20.82 8.28 12.91
C TYR A 129 19.54 7.44 12.99
N VAL A 130 19.66 6.13 13.21
CA VAL A 130 18.49 5.24 13.34
C VAL A 130 17.79 5.52 14.66
N MET A 131 16.45 5.56 14.62
CA MET A 131 15.66 5.83 15.81
C MET A 131 15.74 4.70 16.85
N ASN A 132 15.42 5.00 18.10
CA ASN A 132 15.25 3.96 19.11
C ASN A 132 13.90 3.25 18.91
N PRO A 133 13.81 1.91 19.04
CA PRO A 133 12.52 1.20 19.01
C PRO A 133 11.46 1.77 19.97
N LEU A 134 11.89 2.30 21.12
CA LEU A 134 11.01 2.90 22.13
C LEU A 134 10.49 4.29 21.73
N ASP A 135 11.11 4.94 20.75
CA ASP A 135 10.71 6.26 20.25
C ASP A 135 9.72 6.17 19.07
N VAL A 136 9.32 4.96 18.64
CA VAL A 136 8.30 4.78 17.60
C VAL A 136 6.97 5.39 18.08
N PRO A 137 6.42 6.39 17.38
CA PRO A 137 5.30 7.17 17.89
C PRO A 137 3.99 6.38 17.89
N GLU A 138 3.09 6.70 18.82
CA GLU A 138 1.76 6.06 18.87
C GLU A 138 0.94 6.27 17.60
N SER A 139 1.15 7.37 16.89
CA SER A 139 0.51 7.63 15.59
C SER A 139 0.83 6.56 14.55
N TYR A 140 2.01 5.94 14.59
CA TYR A 140 2.36 4.84 13.69
C TYR A 140 1.55 3.58 14.00
N TYR A 141 1.47 3.17 15.26
CA TYR A 141 0.69 2.00 15.67
C TYR A 141 -0.81 2.21 15.42
N ALA A 142 -1.32 3.41 15.71
CA ALA A 142 -2.69 3.79 15.40
C ALA A 142 -2.96 3.74 13.89
N GLN A 143 -2.01 4.16 13.05
CA GLN A 143 -2.13 4.05 11.59
C GLN A 143 -2.18 2.59 11.14
N GLN A 144 -1.34 1.70 11.70
CA GLN A 144 -1.38 0.27 11.37
C GLN A 144 -2.72 -0.38 11.76
N ALA A 145 -3.23 -0.07 12.96
CA ALA A 145 -4.54 -0.53 13.40
C ALA A 145 -5.67 -0.01 12.49
N ARG A 146 -5.59 1.27 12.08
CA ARG A 146 -6.57 1.87 11.16
C ARG A 146 -6.56 1.17 9.80
N ILE A 147 -5.39 0.91 9.22
CA ILE A 147 -5.27 0.20 7.94
C ILE A 147 -5.90 -1.19 8.04
N ALA A 148 -5.66 -1.91 9.15
CA ALA A 148 -6.28 -3.21 9.37
C ALA A 148 -7.81 -3.12 9.48
N LYS A 149 -8.33 -2.12 10.20
CA LYS A 149 -9.78 -1.85 10.29
C LYS A 149 -10.38 -1.50 8.94
N GLU A 150 -9.75 -0.63 8.16
CA GLU A 150 -10.20 -0.22 6.83
C GLU A 150 -10.27 -1.41 5.86
N ARG A 151 -9.40 -2.40 6.04
CA ARG A 151 -9.40 -3.68 5.32
C ARG A 151 -10.39 -4.72 5.86
N GLY A 152 -11.18 -4.39 6.87
CA GLY A 152 -12.20 -5.29 7.43
C GLY A 152 -11.65 -6.37 8.34
N HIS A 153 -10.45 -6.18 8.93
CA HIS A 153 -9.97 -7.02 10.04
C HIS A 153 -10.60 -6.64 11.39
N GLY A 154 -11.50 -5.64 11.41
CA GLY A 154 -12.17 -5.16 12.61
C GLY A 154 -11.31 -4.25 13.48
N ASP A 155 -11.70 -4.09 14.74
CA ASP A 155 -10.98 -3.29 15.73
C ASP A 155 -9.71 -4.01 16.21
N VAL A 156 -8.66 -3.94 15.40
CA VAL A 156 -7.37 -4.54 15.71
C VAL A 156 -6.68 -3.74 16.83
N LYS A 157 -6.59 -4.34 18.02
CA LYS A 157 -5.74 -3.85 19.12
C LYS A 157 -4.38 -4.53 19.04
N LEU A 158 -3.34 -3.76 18.70
CA LEU A 158 -1.98 -4.27 18.66
C LEU A 158 -1.49 -4.60 20.07
N ASN A 159 -1.13 -5.86 20.31
CA ASN A 159 -0.56 -6.30 21.58
C ASN A 159 0.92 -5.89 21.69
N ALA A 160 1.51 -6.07 22.88
CA ALA A 160 2.90 -5.67 23.14
C ALA A 160 3.90 -6.35 22.20
N GLN A 161 3.72 -7.64 21.90
CA GLN A 161 4.61 -8.38 21.01
C GLN A 161 4.55 -7.86 19.57
N GLN A 162 3.34 -7.65 19.04
CA GLN A 162 3.14 -7.10 17.70
C GLN A 162 3.77 -5.70 17.56
N ARG A 163 3.69 -4.88 18.60
CA ARG A 163 4.34 -3.56 18.61
C ARG A 163 5.87 -3.68 18.54
N VAL A 164 6.45 -4.63 19.28
CA VAL A 164 7.89 -4.93 19.21
C VAL A 164 8.29 -5.38 17.80
N GLU A 165 7.53 -6.27 17.17
CA GLU A 165 7.81 -6.76 15.82
C GLU A 165 7.71 -5.65 14.75
N LEU A 166 6.70 -4.78 14.87
CA LEU A 166 6.54 -3.61 14.00
C LEU A 166 7.68 -2.60 14.19
N ALA A 167 8.05 -2.29 15.44
CA ALA A 167 9.18 -1.42 15.73
C ALA A 167 10.49 -1.98 15.19
N ALA A 168 10.73 -3.28 15.38
CA ALA A 168 11.92 -3.96 14.85
C ALA A 168 11.99 -3.87 13.31
N THR A 169 10.84 -3.92 12.64
CA THR A 169 10.75 -3.72 11.18
C THR A 169 11.17 -2.30 10.80
N VAL A 170 10.62 -1.29 11.48
CA VAL A 170 10.99 0.12 11.27
C VAL A 170 12.49 0.34 11.43
N ILE A 171 13.08 -0.20 12.50
CA ILE A 171 14.52 -0.07 12.77
C ILE A 171 15.34 -0.74 11.67
N LYS A 172 14.98 -1.98 11.29
CA LYS A 172 15.70 -2.73 10.27
C LYS A 172 15.65 -2.02 8.90
N ASP A 173 14.49 -1.50 8.51
CA ASP A 173 14.35 -0.75 7.25
C ASP A 173 15.17 0.56 7.28
N GLN A 174 15.24 1.27 8.41
CA GLN A 174 16.09 2.45 8.57
C GLN A 174 17.59 2.10 8.52
N GLN A 175 18.00 1.00 9.15
CA GLN A 175 19.39 0.53 9.11
C GLN A 175 19.80 0.19 7.67
N GLN A 176 19.00 -0.64 6.99
CA GLN A 176 19.30 -1.09 5.63
C GLN A 176 19.33 0.07 4.63
N SER A 177 18.34 0.96 4.66
CA SER A 177 18.34 2.14 3.79
C SER A 177 19.52 3.08 4.05
N LEU A 178 19.96 3.24 5.32
CA LEU A 178 21.16 4.00 5.67
C LEU A 178 22.44 3.31 5.17
N ASP A 179 22.51 1.99 5.27
CA ASP A 179 23.65 1.21 4.83
C ASP A 179 23.89 1.30 3.33
N LEU A 180 22.82 1.33 2.53
CA LEU A 180 22.90 1.53 1.08
C LEU A 180 23.58 2.86 0.73
N TRP A 181 23.29 3.92 1.50
CA TRP A 181 24.01 5.20 1.35
C TRP A 181 25.48 5.08 1.70
N VAL A 182 25.82 4.36 2.77
CA VAL A 182 27.22 4.13 3.15
C VAL A 182 27.93 3.36 2.05
N ASP A 183 27.34 2.27 1.57
CA ASP A 183 27.87 1.45 0.48
C ASP A 183 28.09 2.26 -0.79
N TYR A 184 27.11 3.09 -1.18
CA TYR A 184 27.23 3.99 -2.31
C TYR A 184 28.38 4.99 -2.13
N LEU A 185 28.42 5.71 -1.02
CA LEU A 185 29.39 6.79 -0.79
C LEU A 185 30.83 6.29 -0.61
N VAL A 186 31.02 5.03 -0.20
CA VAL A 186 32.36 4.40 -0.11
C VAL A 186 32.67 3.48 -1.29
N SER A 187 31.76 3.35 -2.26
CA SER A 187 32.00 2.54 -3.46
C SER A 187 33.16 3.07 -4.30
N LYS A 188 33.72 2.19 -5.14
CA LYS A 188 34.78 2.57 -6.08
C LYS A 188 34.29 3.65 -7.07
N ASP A 189 33.05 3.55 -7.51
CA ASP A 189 32.45 4.43 -8.51
C ASP A 189 32.31 5.88 -8.03
N THR A 190 32.27 6.09 -6.71
CA THR A 190 32.20 7.43 -6.13
C THR A 190 33.55 7.97 -5.66
N GLN A 191 34.67 7.28 -5.90
CA GLN A 191 36.00 7.77 -5.50
C GLN A 191 36.38 9.09 -6.18
N VAL A 192 35.82 9.34 -7.37
CA VAL A 192 35.98 10.60 -8.11
C VAL A 192 35.33 11.80 -7.41
N TYR A 193 34.37 11.56 -6.51
CA TYR A 193 33.69 12.64 -5.80
C TYR A 193 34.50 13.14 -4.62
N PRO A 194 34.66 14.47 -4.47
CA PRO A 194 35.41 15.02 -3.36
C PRO A 194 34.68 14.77 -2.04
N MET A 195 35.44 14.60 -0.95
CA MET A 195 34.90 14.19 0.34
C MET A 195 33.88 15.18 0.93
N TRP A 196 34.05 16.47 0.65
CA TRP A 196 33.10 17.50 1.09
C TRP A 196 31.71 17.29 0.46
N LEU A 197 31.65 16.84 -0.80
CA LEU A 197 30.40 16.56 -1.51
C LEU A 197 29.72 15.34 -0.91
N LYS A 198 30.47 14.27 -0.66
CA LYS A 198 29.96 13.07 0.01
C LYS A 198 29.36 13.41 1.38
N TYR A 199 30.06 14.24 2.16
CA TYR A 199 29.56 14.72 3.45
C TYR A 199 28.30 15.57 3.30
N TRP A 200 28.26 16.49 2.33
CA TRP A 200 27.08 17.33 2.07
C TRP A 200 25.86 16.50 1.63
N MET A 201 26.04 15.52 0.74
CA MET A 201 24.96 14.61 0.31
C MET A 201 24.46 13.78 1.50
N PHE A 202 25.36 13.17 2.28
CA PHE A 202 25.00 12.36 3.43
C PHE A 202 24.25 13.17 4.50
N THR A 203 24.77 14.32 4.89
CA THR A 203 24.10 15.18 5.88
C THR A 203 22.81 15.78 5.34
N GLY A 204 22.71 16.02 4.04
CA GLY A 204 21.48 16.39 3.35
C GLY A 204 20.43 15.30 3.47
N MET A 205 20.74 14.07 3.05
CA MET A 205 19.80 12.95 3.03
C MET A 205 19.32 12.53 4.43
N THR A 206 20.16 12.67 5.46
CA THR A 206 19.78 12.36 6.85
C THR A 206 18.68 13.28 7.41
N LYS A 207 18.38 14.40 6.75
CA LYS A 207 17.33 15.34 7.13
C LYS A 207 16.02 15.09 6.36
N LEU A 208 16.02 14.15 5.42
CA LEU A 208 14.88 13.88 4.54
C LEU A 208 14.05 12.70 5.06
N SER A 209 12.75 12.80 4.80
CA SER A 209 11.76 11.76 5.00
C SER A 209 11.27 11.29 3.62
N LYS A 210 10.03 10.79 3.52
CA LYS A 210 9.42 10.25 2.31
C LYS A 210 9.50 11.24 1.14
N PHE A 211 9.85 10.72 -0.03
CA PHE A 211 9.72 11.44 -1.31
C PHE A 211 8.25 11.65 -1.63
N ASP A 212 7.92 12.87 -2.00
CA ASP A 212 6.62 13.25 -2.52
C ASP A 212 6.73 13.43 -4.04
N ALA A 213 6.13 12.47 -4.71
CA ALA A 213 6.15 12.31 -6.14
C ALA A 213 5.29 13.34 -6.89
N GLU A 214 4.29 13.92 -6.21
CA GLU A 214 3.45 15.00 -6.75
C GLU A 214 4.24 16.31 -6.81
N THR A 215 4.99 16.61 -5.75
CA THR A 215 5.73 17.87 -5.62
C THR A 215 7.18 17.78 -6.08
N GLY A 216 7.70 16.57 -6.36
CA GLY A 216 9.12 16.34 -6.66
C GLY A 216 10.03 16.70 -5.49
N GLY A 217 9.50 16.62 -4.26
CA GLY A 217 10.14 17.08 -3.02
C GLY A 217 10.28 15.99 -1.98
N PHE A 218 10.84 16.32 -0.82
CA PHE A 218 10.93 15.40 0.32
C PHE A 218 10.34 16.05 1.56
N GLY A 219 9.67 15.23 2.37
CA GLY A 219 9.35 15.62 3.75
C GLY A 219 10.62 15.81 4.60
N ASN A 220 10.49 16.48 5.74
CA ASN A 220 11.58 16.62 6.72
C ASN A 220 11.57 15.46 7.72
N ARG A 221 12.76 15.02 8.14
CA ARG A 221 12.94 14.02 9.19
C ARG A 221 12.96 14.67 10.57
N SER A 222 12.23 14.05 11.49
CA SER A 222 12.20 14.35 12.92
C SER A 222 12.55 13.09 13.73
N LYS A 223 12.61 13.21 15.06
CA LYS A 223 12.81 12.07 15.98
C LYS A 223 11.68 11.02 15.89
N GLU A 224 10.52 11.39 15.36
CA GLU A 224 9.33 10.52 15.23
C GLU A 224 9.19 9.92 13.83
N THR A 225 10.16 10.19 12.93
CA THR A 225 10.10 9.68 11.57
C THR A 225 10.40 8.20 11.54
N VAL A 226 9.38 7.40 11.21
CA VAL A 226 9.47 5.95 11.03
C VAL A 226 9.87 5.53 9.61
N ALA A 227 9.82 6.46 8.65
CA ALA A 227 10.18 6.13 7.27
C ALA A 227 11.65 5.69 7.14
N PRO A 228 11.99 4.84 6.16
CA PRO A 228 13.38 4.59 5.75
C PRO A 228 14.07 5.87 5.27
N TYR A 229 15.39 5.86 5.16
CA TYR A 229 16.11 6.93 4.46
C TYR A 229 15.77 6.91 2.97
N VAL A 230 15.86 8.08 2.34
CA VAL A 230 15.59 8.25 0.92
C VAL A 230 16.40 7.26 0.08
N GLU A 231 15.83 6.71 -0.98
CA GLU A 231 16.54 5.69 -1.77
C GLU A 231 17.74 6.29 -2.51
N VAL A 232 18.79 5.48 -2.71
CA VAL A 232 19.95 5.86 -3.54
C VAL A 232 19.58 5.69 -5.01
N ASN A 233 19.68 6.76 -5.78
CA ASN A 233 19.55 6.72 -7.23
C ASN A 233 20.84 7.26 -7.85
N HIS A 234 21.61 6.35 -8.46
CA HIS A 234 22.96 6.66 -8.98
C HIS A 234 22.94 7.74 -10.06
N GLU A 235 21.95 7.70 -10.96
CA GLU A 235 21.85 8.64 -12.08
C GLU A 235 21.51 10.06 -11.59
N ALA A 236 20.48 10.19 -10.75
CA ALA A 236 20.11 11.46 -10.14
C ALA A 236 21.24 12.02 -9.27
N LEU A 237 21.94 11.17 -8.51
CA LEU A 237 23.06 11.60 -7.67
C LEU A 237 24.27 12.02 -8.50
N ALA A 238 24.58 11.34 -9.60
CA ALA A 238 25.65 11.75 -10.51
C ALA A 238 25.36 13.11 -11.13
N TYR A 239 24.13 13.35 -11.58
CA TYR A 239 23.71 14.65 -12.10
C TYR A 239 23.82 15.77 -11.06
N VAL A 240 23.32 15.54 -9.84
CA VAL A 240 23.47 16.52 -8.74
C VAL A 240 24.93 16.76 -8.39
N ALA A 241 25.73 15.69 -8.31
CA ALA A 241 27.14 15.76 -7.98
C ALA A 241 27.92 16.62 -8.99
N ASP A 242 27.73 16.38 -10.30
CA ASP A 242 28.40 17.13 -11.36
C ASP A 242 28.10 18.63 -11.25
N VAL A 243 26.82 19.00 -11.23
CA VAL A 243 26.42 20.41 -11.25
C VAL A 243 26.85 21.15 -9.98
N VAL A 244 26.76 20.50 -8.81
CA VAL A 244 27.19 21.09 -7.53
C VAL A 244 28.70 21.29 -7.50
N VAL A 245 29.50 20.32 -7.95
CA VAL A 245 30.96 20.45 -8.01
C VAL A 245 31.35 21.56 -8.98
N ARG A 246 30.74 21.62 -10.17
CA ARG A 246 30.99 22.69 -11.14
C ARG A 246 30.69 24.06 -10.56
N LYS A 247 29.54 24.23 -9.89
CA LYS A 247 29.15 25.50 -9.26
C LYS A 247 30.11 25.92 -8.14
N VAL A 248 30.45 25.03 -7.21
CA VAL A 248 31.38 25.33 -6.10
C VAL A 248 32.76 25.71 -6.63
N ASN A 249 33.20 25.06 -7.70
CA ASN A 249 34.47 25.37 -8.35
C ASN A 249 34.39 26.50 -9.39
N LYS A 250 33.26 27.22 -9.47
CA LYS A 250 33.03 28.35 -10.39
C LYS A 250 33.26 27.98 -11.87
N LYS A 251 33.01 26.73 -12.25
CA LYS A 251 33.01 26.25 -13.64
C LYS A 251 31.68 26.63 -14.32
N SER A 252 31.70 26.76 -15.65
CA SER A 252 30.50 27.10 -16.44
C SER A 252 29.38 26.07 -16.24
N LEU A 253 28.12 26.50 -16.38
CA LEU A 253 26.88 25.69 -16.34
C LEU A 253 25.97 25.95 -17.56
N ALA A 254 26.51 26.56 -18.63
CA ALA A 254 25.72 27.05 -19.77
C ALA A 254 25.02 25.94 -20.57
N ASP A 255 25.49 24.71 -20.46
CA ASP A 255 24.96 23.47 -21.04
C ASP A 255 23.77 22.87 -20.24
N ILE A 256 23.46 23.40 -19.05
CA ILE A 256 22.35 22.90 -18.24
C ILE A 256 21.05 23.60 -18.67
N GLU A 257 20.31 22.96 -19.57
CA GLU A 257 19.01 23.43 -20.08
C GLU A 257 17.84 23.04 -19.16
N ASP A 258 17.91 23.43 -17.88
CA ASP A 258 16.85 23.17 -16.89
C ASP A 258 16.68 24.37 -15.95
N PRO A 259 15.79 25.32 -16.26
CA PRO A 259 15.63 26.56 -15.48
C PRO A 259 15.10 26.29 -14.07
N VAL A 260 14.31 25.23 -13.87
CA VAL A 260 13.78 24.86 -12.56
C VAL A 260 14.90 24.32 -11.68
N PHE A 261 15.74 23.44 -12.22
CA PHE A 261 16.92 22.92 -11.53
C PHE A 261 17.93 24.02 -11.21
N LEU A 262 18.21 24.92 -12.17
CA LEU A 262 19.13 26.05 -11.96
C LEU A 262 18.64 26.99 -10.85
N LYS A 263 17.32 27.24 -10.77
CA LYS A 263 16.73 27.99 -9.66
C LYS A 263 16.87 27.26 -8.32
N ALA A 264 16.64 25.94 -8.29
CA ALA A 264 16.84 25.15 -7.08
C ALA A 264 18.31 25.14 -6.61
N LEU A 265 19.25 25.22 -7.55
CA LEU A 265 20.69 25.26 -7.31
C LEU A 265 21.13 26.52 -6.57
N GLU A 266 20.41 27.63 -6.63
CA GLU A 266 20.73 28.85 -5.87
C GLU A 266 20.80 28.58 -4.36
N GLY A 267 19.86 27.81 -3.82
CA GLY A 267 19.83 27.46 -2.40
C GLY A 267 20.86 26.41 -1.98
N MET A 268 21.38 25.62 -2.93
CA MET A 268 22.29 24.48 -2.68
C MET A 268 21.75 23.52 -1.59
N SER A 269 20.43 23.28 -1.61
CA SER A 269 19.78 22.29 -0.75
C SER A 269 19.82 20.93 -1.41
N PHE A 270 20.45 19.95 -0.77
CA PHE A 270 20.56 18.59 -1.29
C PHE A 270 19.18 18.01 -1.63
N GLY A 271 18.22 18.08 -0.71
CA GLY A 271 16.88 17.49 -0.92
C GLY A 271 16.14 18.12 -2.09
N LYS A 272 16.24 19.43 -2.29
CA LYS A 272 15.62 20.10 -3.46
C LYS A 272 16.27 19.67 -4.76
N LEU A 273 17.61 19.68 -4.82
CA LEU A 273 18.36 19.28 -6.01
C LEU A 273 18.13 17.81 -6.36
N TYR A 274 18.19 16.94 -5.36
CA TYR A 274 17.97 15.52 -5.55
C TYR A 274 16.52 15.23 -5.98
N GLY A 275 15.54 15.90 -5.37
CA GLY A 275 14.13 15.75 -5.74
C GLY A 275 13.85 16.19 -7.17
N GLN A 276 14.42 17.33 -7.60
CA GLN A 276 14.32 17.79 -8.99
C GLN A 276 15.03 16.86 -9.98
N ALA A 277 16.18 16.29 -9.61
CA ALA A 277 16.86 15.31 -10.44
C ALA A 277 16.03 14.03 -10.61
N LEU A 278 15.43 13.52 -9.52
CA LEU A 278 14.50 12.37 -9.58
C LEU A 278 13.27 12.71 -10.45
N PHE A 279 12.69 13.89 -10.26
CA PHE A 279 11.54 14.35 -11.03
C PHE A 279 11.84 14.44 -12.53
N LYS A 280 13.02 14.93 -12.91
CA LYS A 280 13.51 14.97 -14.29
C LYS A 280 13.64 13.58 -14.91
N LEU A 281 14.02 12.57 -14.12
CA LEU A 281 14.09 11.17 -14.55
C LEU A 281 12.71 10.50 -14.66
N GLY A 282 11.61 11.23 -14.43
CA GLY A 282 10.25 10.67 -14.45
C GLY A 282 9.99 9.73 -13.27
N ILE A 283 10.76 9.85 -12.19
CA ILE A 283 10.65 8.96 -11.04
C ILE A 283 9.52 9.45 -10.14
N GLY A 284 8.50 8.61 -9.98
CA GLY A 284 7.38 8.80 -9.06
C GLY A 284 6.28 9.76 -9.54
N ARG A 285 6.49 10.55 -10.60
CA ARG A 285 5.47 11.53 -11.04
C ARG A 285 4.26 10.83 -11.68
N GLU A 286 3.07 11.18 -11.22
CA GLU A 286 1.82 10.77 -11.87
C GLU A 286 1.78 11.30 -13.30
N GLY A 287 1.47 10.45 -14.28
CA GLY A 287 1.47 10.86 -15.68
C GLY A 287 2.86 10.99 -16.34
N SER A 288 3.95 10.65 -15.63
CA SER A 288 5.33 10.78 -16.16
C SER A 288 5.86 9.55 -16.88
N PHE A 289 5.13 8.43 -16.80
CA PHE A 289 5.50 7.25 -17.56
C PHE A 289 5.20 7.51 -19.03
N LEU A 290 6.21 7.29 -19.87
CA LEU A 290 6.13 7.47 -21.32
C LEU A 290 5.11 6.52 -21.95
N THR A 291 4.89 5.36 -21.33
CA THR A 291 3.98 4.33 -21.80
C THR A 291 3.46 3.48 -20.66
N ASN A 292 2.25 2.93 -20.86
CA ASN A 292 1.66 1.92 -20.00
C ASN A 292 2.10 0.50 -20.38
N GLU A 293 2.71 0.30 -21.55
CA GLU A 293 3.22 -1.00 -21.99
C GLU A 293 4.30 -1.52 -21.05
N GLY A 294 4.28 -2.82 -20.81
CA GLY A 294 5.11 -3.44 -19.79
C GLY A 294 4.86 -4.94 -19.67
N GLN A 295 5.38 -5.51 -18.59
CA GLN A 295 5.18 -6.93 -18.29
C GLN A 295 5.12 -7.17 -16.79
N TRP A 296 4.38 -8.21 -16.41
CA TRP A 296 4.38 -8.76 -15.07
C TRP A 296 5.59 -9.68 -14.87
N VAL A 297 6.33 -9.48 -13.80
CA VAL A 297 7.36 -10.41 -13.32
C VAL A 297 6.87 -11.02 -12.02
N ARG A 298 7.05 -12.33 -11.87
CA ARG A 298 6.76 -13.09 -10.66
C ARG A 298 8.05 -13.35 -9.90
N TYR A 299 8.00 -13.16 -8.59
CA TYR A 299 9.01 -13.58 -7.63
C TYR A 299 8.37 -14.64 -6.73
N ASP A 300 8.95 -15.84 -6.72
CA ASP A 300 8.32 -17.02 -6.12
C ASP A 300 8.45 -17.02 -4.60
N ARG A 301 7.43 -17.57 -3.92
CA ARG A 301 7.44 -17.79 -2.48
C ARG A 301 8.68 -18.60 -2.06
N GLY A 302 9.42 -18.09 -1.08
CA GLY A 302 10.63 -18.71 -0.52
C GLY A 302 11.88 -18.60 -1.40
N SER A 303 11.81 -17.87 -2.52
CA SER A 303 12.99 -17.60 -3.36
C SER A 303 13.94 -16.58 -2.73
N ASP A 304 15.13 -16.43 -3.31
CA ASP A 304 16.05 -15.34 -2.97
C ASP A 304 15.33 -13.99 -3.18
N HIS A 305 15.29 -13.16 -2.13
CA HIS A 305 14.61 -11.86 -2.15
C HIS A 305 15.42 -10.78 -2.87
N MET A 306 16.72 -10.98 -3.09
CA MET A 306 17.61 -9.96 -3.65
C MET A 306 17.26 -9.51 -5.07
N PRO A 307 16.83 -10.37 -6.01
CA PRO A 307 16.35 -9.94 -7.32
C PRO A 307 15.17 -8.95 -7.24
N LEU A 308 14.20 -9.20 -6.34
CA LEU A 308 13.09 -8.28 -6.09
C LEU A 308 13.60 -6.94 -5.56
N VAL A 309 14.44 -6.96 -4.52
CA VAL A 309 15.04 -5.74 -3.94
C VAL A 309 15.75 -4.92 -5.02
N LYS A 310 16.65 -5.53 -5.78
CA LYS A 310 17.42 -4.86 -6.85
C LYS A 310 16.54 -4.29 -7.96
N SER A 311 15.41 -4.93 -8.24
CA SER A 311 14.47 -4.43 -9.25
C SER A 311 13.74 -3.14 -8.82
N LEU A 312 13.58 -2.94 -7.50
CA LEU A 312 12.87 -1.82 -6.90
C LEU A 312 13.81 -0.71 -6.41
N GLU A 313 15.04 -1.05 -6.08
CA GLU A 313 16.05 -0.13 -5.53
C GLU A 313 16.28 1.08 -6.44
N GLY A 314 16.23 2.27 -5.86
CA GLY A 314 16.45 3.53 -6.57
C GLY A 314 15.31 3.94 -7.49
N ARG A 315 14.21 3.17 -7.54
CA ARG A 315 13.01 3.49 -8.33
C ARG A 315 12.03 4.39 -7.58
N ASN A 316 12.25 4.63 -6.28
CA ASN A 316 11.43 5.47 -5.41
C ASN A 316 9.92 5.16 -5.53
N THR A 317 9.58 3.86 -5.55
CA THR A 317 8.19 3.39 -5.59
C THR A 317 7.40 3.79 -4.34
N GLY A 318 8.10 4.12 -3.25
CA GLY A 318 7.50 4.34 -1.93
C GLY A 318 7.04 3.04 -1.26
N TRP A 319 7.37 1.87 -1.82
CA TRP A 319 7.05 0.57 -1.25
C TRP A 319 8.09 0.17 -0.22
N CYS A 320 7.66 -0.26 0.96
CA CYS A 320 8.56 -0.87 1.95
C CYS A 320 9.26 -2.13 1.43
N THR A 321 8.73 -2.77 0.39
CA THR A 321 9.33 -3.93 -0.28
C THR A 321 10.68 -3.63 -0.96
N SER A 322 11.04 -2.36 -1.17
CA SER A 322 12.42 -2.01 -1.55
C SER A 322 13.43 -2.27 -0.41
N GLY A 323 12.95 -2.41 0.83
CA GLY A 323 13.72 -2.88 1.98
C GLY A 323 13.86 -4.41 1.99
N GLU A 324 15.09 -4.88 2.16
CA GLU A 324 15.45 -6.30 2.10
C GLU A 324 14.68 -7.14 3.14
N ALA A 325 14.56 -6.65 4.38
CA ALA A 325 13.83 -7.34 5.44
C ALA A 325 12.36 -7.58 5.08
N THR A 326 11.74 -6.56 4.51
CA THR A 326 10.34 -6.58 4.12
C THR A 326 10.14 -7.49 2.90
N ALA A 327 11.01 -7.40 1.90
CA ALA A 327 10.99 -8.30 0.75
C ALA A 327 11.10 -9.77 1.17
N GLN A 328 12.06 -10.09 2.05
CA GLN A 328 12.24 -11.44 2.59
C GLN A 328 10.98 -11.94 3.31
N ARG A 329 10.38 -11.12 4.18
CA ARG A 329 9.14 -11.48 4.89
C ARG A 329 7.95 -11.68 3.94
N GLN A 330 7.83 -10.85 2.91
CA GLN A 330 6.72 -10.97 1.97
C GLN A 330 6.86 -12.22 1.11
N LEU A 331 8.07 -12.52 0.63
CA LEU A 331 8.35 -13.73 -0.14
C LEU A 331 8.29 -15.00 0.71
N SER A 332 8.53 -14.95 2.02
CA SER A 332 8.31 -16.11 2.87
C SER A 332 6.81 -16.44 3.04
N SER A 333 5.93 -15.44 2.92
CA SER A 333 4.48 -15.58 3.04
C SER A 333 3.83 -16.01 1.72
N GLY A 334 4.22 -15.42 0.58
CA GLY A 334 3.59 -15.70 -0.71
C GLY A 334 4.42 -15.19 -1.90
N ASP A 335 3.95 -15.52 -3.11
CA ASP A 335 4.51 -14.93 -4.32
C ASP A 335 4.36 -13.40 -4.33
N PHE A 336 5.24 -12.74 -5.06
CA PHE A 336 5.17 -11.30 -5.28
C PHE A 336 5.21 -11.00 -6.77
N TYR A 337 4.22 -10.26 -7.26
CA TYR A 337 4.16 -9.86 -8.66
C TYR A 337 4.42 -8.37 -8.77
N VAL A 338 5.24 -7.96 -9.74
CA VAL A 338 5.46 -6.54 -10.06
C VAL A 338 5.24 -6.32 -11.53
N TYR A 339 4.46 -5.30 -11.86
CA TYR A 339 4.30 -4.81 -13.22
C TYR A 339 5.36 -3.74 -13.50
N TYR A 340 6.16 -3.97 -14.54
CA TYR A 340 7.18 -3.03 -14.98
C TYR A 340 6.82 -2.44 -16.35
N SER A 341 6.61 -1.13 -16.41
CA SER A 341 6.48 -0.41 -17.66
C SER A 341 7.83 -0.23 -18.36
N LYS A 342 7.77 -0.03 -19.68
CA LYS A 342 8.94 0.23 -20.51
C LYS A 342 9.54 1.62 -20.22
N ASN A 343 10.87 1.70 -20.21
CA ASN A 343 11.62 2.95 -20.22
C ASN A 343 11.74 3.53 -21.65
N ASN A 344 12.46 4.64 -21.81
CA ASN A 344 12.76 5.26 -23.10
C ASN A 344 13.56 4.37 -24.08
N LYS A 345 14.21 3.31 -23.57
CA LYS A 345 14.91 2.29 -24.37
C LYS A 345 14.02 1.07 -24.68
N GLY A 346 12.73 1.12 -24.36
CA GLY A 346 11.79 0.03 -24.57
C GLY A 346 11.90 -1.14 -23.59
N GLN A 347 12.72 -1.02 -22.53
CA GLN A 347 12.96 -2.07 -21.55
C GLN A 347 11.98 -1.97 -20.38
N SER A 348 11.30 -3.07 -20.03
CA SER A 348 10.35 -3.13 -18.91
C SER A 348 11.07 -3.17 -17.56
N VAL A 349 11.45 -2.00 -17.04
CA VAL A 349 12.25 -1.85 -15.81
C VAL A 349 11.68 -0.84 -14.81
N LEU A 350 10.56 -0.19 -15.14
CA LEU A 350 9.94 0.83 -14.30
C LEU A 350 8.76 0.25 -13.50
N PRO A 351 8.90 -0.09 -12.22
CA PRO A 351 7.82 -0.67 -11.42
C PRO A 351 6.66 0.32 -11.25
N ARG A 352 5.42 -0.16 -11.40
CA ARG A 352 4.20 0.70 -11.29
C ARG A 352 3.10 0.13 -10.44
N ALA A 353 2.93 -1.18 -10.46
CA ALA A 353 1.95 -1.90 -9.66
C ALA A 353 2.58 -3.17 -9.09
N ALA A 354 2.10 -3.60 -7.93
CA ALA A 354 2.49 -4.86 -7.34
C ALA A 354 1.29 -5.59 -6.74
N ILE A 355 1.34 -6.92 -6.81
CA ILE A 355 0.38 -7.81 -6.17
C ILE A 355 1.16 -8.69 -5.20
N ARG A 356 0.88 -8.56 -3.91
CA ARG A 356 1.44 -9.40 -2.86
C ARG A 356 0.49 -10.54 -2.58
N MET A 357 1.00 -11.77 -2.59
CA MET A 357 0.24 -12.94 -2.14
C MET A 357 0.51 -13.24 -0.66
N ASP A 358 -0.43 -13.93 -0.02
CA ASP A 358 -0.24 -14.59 1.28
C ASP A 358 -0.73 -16.03 1.14
N GLY A 359 0.23 -16.96 1.12
CA GLY A 359 0.05 -18.28 0.56
C GLY A 359 -0.48 -18.19 -0.87
N ASP A 360 -1.71 -18.63 -1.01
CA ASP A 360 -2.42 -18.81 -2.28
C ASP A 360 -3.43 -17.69 -2.58
N GLN A 361 -3.60 -16.75 -1.65
CA GLN A 361 -4.59 -15.67 -1.70
C GLN A 361 -3.91 -14.33 -2.04
N ILE A 362 -4.63 -13.46 -2.75
CA ILE A 362 -4.17 -12.09 -2.96
C ILE A 362 -4.28 -11.34 -1.63
N ALA A 363 -3.15 -10.90 -1.11
CA ALA A 363 -3.08 -10.19 0.16
C ALA A 363 -3.08 -8.68 -0.04
N GLU A 364 -2.63 -8.15 -1.17
CA GLU A 364 -2.63 -6.72 -1.43
C GLU A 364 -2.38 -6.40 -2.90
N VAL A 365 -3.01 -5.34 -3.40
CA VAL A 365 -2.66 -4.68 -4.65
C VAL A 365 -2.25 -3.25 -4.32
N ARG A 366 -1.08 -2.83 -4.80
CA ARG A 366 -0.53 -1.49 -4.55
C ARG A 366 0.09 -0.91 -5.81
N GLY A 367 0.24 0.41 -5.85
CA GLY A 367 0.90 1.14 -6.91
C GLY A 367 1.87 2.20 -6.40
N VAL A 368 2.40 2.99 -7.33
CA VAL A 368 3.40 4.04 -7.06
C VAL A 368 2.79 5.43 -6.82
N GLY A 369 1.46 5.54 -6.82
CA GLY A 369 0.74 6.78 -6.55
C GLY A 369 0.69 7.12 -5.06
N LYS A 370 -0.02 8.21 -4.74
CA LYS A 370 -0.23 8.68 -3.36
C LYS A 370 -0.76 7.56 -2.47
N ASP A 371 -0.20 7.45 -1.27
CA ASP A 371 -0.53 6.39 -0.30
C ASP A 371 -0.40 4.95 -0.84
N GLN A 372 0.49 4.74 -1.82
CA GLN A 372 0.68 3.47 -2.53
C GLN A 372 -0.55 3.02 -3.32
N ASN A 373 -1.42 3.95 -3.71
CA ASN A 373 -2.47 3.67 -4.69
C ASN A 373 -1.88 3.46 -6.09
N LEU A 374 -2.67 2.88 -6.98
CA LEU A 374 -2.34 2.88 -8.41
C LEU A 374 -2.29 4.32 -8.92
N ASP A 375 -1.35 4.60 -9.82
CA ASP A 375 -1.29 5.89 -10.49
C ASP A 375 -2.44 6.03 -11.51
N SER A 376 -2.88 7.25 -11.81
CA SER A 376 -4.03 7.51 -12.71
C SER A 376 -3.91 6.91 -14.10
N GLN A 377 -2.70 6.81 -14.67
CA GLN A 377 -2.50 6.20 -15.98
C GLN A 377 -2.67 4.67 -15.93
N ILE A 378 -2.31 4.00 -14.84
CA ILE A 378 -2.60 2.56 -14.65
C ILE A 378 -4.07 2.35 -14.30
N LEU A 379 -4.65 3.22 -13.45
CA LEU A 379 -6.07 3.16 -13.06
C LEU A 379 -7.02 3.25 -14.26
N SER A 380 -6.63 3.95 -15.34
CA SER A 380 -7.40 4.05 -16.57
C SER A 380 -7.23 2.86 -17.52
N THR A 381 -6.49 1.83 -17.12
CA THR A 381 -6.25 0.62 -17.91
C THR A 381 -6.77 -0.64 -17.22
N SER A 382 -6.86 -1.75 -17.97
CA SER A 382 -7.21 -3.05 -17.42
C SER A 382 -6.02 -3.85 -16.87
N ILE A 383 -4.77 -3.33 -16.92
CA ILE A 383 -3.54 -4.08 -16.61
C ILE A 383 -3.61 -4.82 -15.27
N VAL A 384 -4.08 -4.12 -14.23
CA VAL A 384 -4.17 -4.67 -12.88
C VAL A 384 -5.40 -5.56 -12.73
N SER A 385 -6.56 -5.15 -13.26
CA SER A 385 -7.79 -5.96 -13.19
C SER A 385 -7.63 -7.27 -13.94
N ASP A 386 -7.00 -7.27 -15.10
CA ASP A 386 -6.74 -8.47 -15.91
C ASP A 386 -5.81 -9.42 -15.17
N LYS A 387 -4.79 -8.88 -14.49
CA LYS A 387 -3.90 -9.70 -13.66
C LYS A 387 -4.63 -10.28 -12.46
N VAL A 388 -5.46 -9.50 -11.76
CA VAL A 388 -6.29 -10.00 -10.66
C VAL A 388 -7.24 -11.10 -11.14
N ASN A 389 -7.91 -10.89 -12.28
CA ASN A 389 -8.82 -11.86 -12.88
C ASN A 389 -8.11 -13.15 -13.31
N SER A 390 -6.82 -13.07 -13.67
CA SER A 390 -6.01 -14.27 -14.01
C SER A 390 -5.84 -15.26 -12.86
N PHE A 391 -6.14 -14.87 -11.61
CA PHE A 391 -6.16 -15.77 -10.44
C PHE A 391 -7.51 -16.49 -10.24
N GLY A 392 -8.44 -16.38 -11.20
CA GLY A 392 -9.74 -17.07 -11.17
C GLY A 392 -10.62 -16.63 -10.01
N GLU A 393 -11.28 -17.58 -9.35
CA GLU A 393 -12.21 -17.32 -8.24
C GLU A 393 -11.58 -16.53 -7.10
N ARG A 394 -10.29 -16.76 -6.81
CA ARG A 394 -9.55 -16.04 -5.76
C ARG A 394 -9.36 -14.57 -6.11
N GLY A 395 -9.13 -14.28 -7.40
CA GLY A 395 -9.08 -12.92 -7.93
C GLY A 395 -10.41 -12.20 -7.80
N ALA A 396 -11.50 -12.86 -8.21
CA ALA A 396 -12.86 -12.34 -8.07
C ALA A 396 -13.22 -12.05 -6.60
N ALA A 397 -12.90 -12.98 -5.70
CA ALA A 397 -13.13 -12.81 -4.26
C ALA A 397 -12.33 -11.64 -3.68
N PHE A 398 -11.06 -11.48 -4.09
CA PHE A 398 -10.24 -10.32 -3.69
C PHE A 398 -10.85 -9.00 -4.19
N ALA A 399 -11.21 -8.94 -5.48
CA ALA A 399 -11.76 -7.73 -6.09
C ALA A 399 -13.05 -7.29 -5.40
N GLN A 400 -13.92 -8.24 -5.04
CA GLN A 400 -15.14 -7.96 -4.28
C GLN A 400 -14.83 -7.41 -2.89
N LYS A 401 -13.94 -8.06 -2.12
CA LYS A 401 -13.52 -7.59 -0.79
C LYS A 401 -12.91 -6.19 -0.84
N ASP A 402 -12.05 -5.92 -1.81
CA ASP A 402 -11.41 -4.61 -1.99
C ASP A 402 -12.45 -3.52 -2.32
N ALA A 403 -13.38 -3.80 -3.24
CA ALA A 403 -14.46 -2.88 -3.59
C ALA A 403 -15.37 -2.58 -2.39
N ASP A 404 -15.74 -3.62 -1.63
CA ASP A 404 -16.57 -3.52 -0.42
C ASP A 404 -15.90 -2.65 0.64
N MET A 405 -14.62 -2.93 0.94
CA MET A 405 -13.87 -2.20 1.97
C MET A 405 -13.62 -0.74 1.57
N LYS A 406 -13.39 -0.46 0.29
CA LYS A 406 -13.31 0.91 -0.23
C LYS A 406 -14.63 1.65 -0.08
N LYS A 407 -15.76 1.03 -0.48
CA LYS A 407 -17.09 1.63 -0.37
C LYS A 407 -17.46 1.87 1.10
N LEU A 408 -17.23 0.91 2.00
CA LEU A 408 -17.47 1.05 3.43
C LEU A 408 -16.64 2.18 4.05
N THR A 409 -15.37 2.32 3.67
CA THR A 409 -14.48 3.40 4.14
C THR A 409 -14.97 4.77 3.68
N LEU A 410 -15.48 4.89 2.44
CA LEU A 410 -16.08 6.13 1.95
C LEU A 410 -17.37 6.48 2.72
N ILE A 411 -18.24 5.49 2.96
CA ILE A 411 -19.47 5.66 3.75
C ILE A 411 -19.14 6.09 5.19
N GLU A 412 -18.17 5.45 5.84
CA GLU A 412 -17.73 5.82 7.19
C GLU A 412 -17.22 7.27 7.23
N LYS A 413 -16.38 7.67 6.26
CA LYS A 413 -15.88 9.04 6.17
C LYS A 413 -17.02 10.04 6.01
N LYS A 414 -17.97 9.76 5.11
CA LYS A 414 -19.15 10.58 4.85
C LYS A 414 -20.00 10.72 6.12
N PHE A 415 -20.25 9.60 6.80
CA PHE A 415 -20.99 9.55 8.06
C PHE A 415 -20.31 10.36 9.18
N ARG A 416 -18.98 10.23 9.35
CA ARG A 416 -18.22 11.00 10.34
C ARG A 416 -18.24 12.51 10.08
N LEU A 417 -18.40 12.93 8.82
CA LEU A 417 -18.55 14.33 8.42
C LEU A 417 -20.00 14.83 8.57
N GLY A 418 -20.94 14.01 9.08
CA GLY A 418 -22.35 14.38 9.21
C GLY A 418 -23.11 14.48 7.88
N GLN A 419 -22.56 13.92 6.80
CA GLN A 419 -23.19 13.95 5.49
C GLN A 419 -24.20 12.80 5.33
N SER A 420 -25.34 13.07 4.70
CA SER A 420 -26.40 12.08 4.48
C SER A 420 -26.00 10.99 3.49
N LEU A 421 -26.31 9.73 3.81
CA LEU A 421 -26.11 8.60 2.91
C LEU A 421 -27.21 8.57 1.83
N ASN A 422 -26.84 8.22 0.60
CA ASN A 422 -27.77 8.04 -0.50
C ASN A 422 -28.32 6.60 -0.55
N LYS A 423 -29.24 6.33 -1.47
CA LYS A 423 -29.84 5.00 -1.66
C LYS A 423 -28.81 3.90 -1.87
N ASP A 424 -27.87 4.05 -2.81
CA ASP A 424 -26.90 3.00 -3.15
C ASP A 424 -25.93 2.70 -2.00
N GLU A 425 -25.63 3.70 -1.17
CA GLU A 425 -24.85 3.55 0.05
C GLU A 425 -25.65 2.80 1.13
N LEU A 426 -26.95 3.07 1.26
CA LEU A 426 -27.83 2.38 2.21
C LEU A 426 -28.13 0.95 1.81
N VAL A 427 -28.43 0.69 0.52
CA VAL A 427 -28.59 -0.66 -0.03
C VAL A 427 -27.36 -1.51 0.26
N PHE A 428 -26.17 -0.94 0.07
CA PHE A 428 -24.91 -1.60 0.41
C PHE A 428 -24.74 -1.82 1.92
N LEU A 429 -24.88 -0.76 2.72
CA LEU A 429 -24.63 -0.81 4.17
C LEU A 429 -25.60 -1.72 4.92
N ARG A 430 -26.86 -1.78 4.46
CA ARG A 430 -27.90 -2.67 4.99
C ARG A 430 -27.83 -4.08 4.42
N GLU A 431 -26.85 -4.37 3.55
CA GLU A 431 -26.63 -5.69 2.94
C GLU A 431 -27.87 -6.22 2.19
N VAL A 432 -28.68 -5.30 1.63
CA VAL A 432 -29.97 -5.60 0.98
C VAL A 432 -29.82 -6.58 -0.17
N GLU A 433 -28.75 -6.45 -0.94
CA GLU A 433 -28.49 -7.30 -2.12
C GLU A 433 -27.55 -8.47 -1.82
N ARG A 434 -26.57 -8.23 -0.95
CA ARG A 434 -25.56 -9.23 -0.56
C ARG A 434 -24.81 -8.80 0.69
N PRO A 435 -24.19 -9.75 1.42
CA PRO A 435 -23.26 -9.45 2.49
C PRO A 435 -22.06 -8.62 2.01
N ILE A 436 -21.59 -7.72 2.88
CA ILE A 436 -20.33 -6.99 2.73
C ILE A 436 -19.19 -7.94 3.13
N GLN A 437 -18.21 -8.09 2.24
CA GLN A 437 -17.05 -8.94 2.48
C GLN A 437 -15.83 -8.11 2.86
N GLY A 438 -15.17 -8.49 3.96
CA GLY A 438 -13.87 -7.95 4.39
C GLY A 438 -12.73 -8.95 4.26
N PHE A 439 -11.51 -8.51 4.58
CA PHE A 439 -10.35 -9.39 4.69
C PHE A 439 -10.23 -10.07 6.06
N GLY A 440 -11.04 -9.67 7.05
CA GLY A 440 -11.15 -10.32 8.35
C GLY A 440 -12.10 -11.54 8.36
N HIS A 441 -12.12 -12.23 9.49
CA HIS A 441 -12.96 -13.40 9.71
C HIS A 441 -14.36 -13.08 10.26
N GLN A 442 -14.58 -11.83 10.69
CA GLN A 442 -15.82 -11.38 11.30
C GLN A 442 -16.44 -10.26 10.48
N LYS A 443 -17.73 -10.00 10.71
CA LYS A 443 -18.42 -8.84 10.14
C LYS A 443 -17.71 -7.56 10.57
N ASP A 444 -17.57 -6.61 9.64
CA ASP A 444 -16.90 -5.35 9.93
C ASP A 444 -17.71 -4.53 10.95
N PRO A 445 -17.14 -4.20 12.13
CA PRO A 445 -17.86 -3.52 13.20
C PRO A 445 -18.36 -2.12 12.79
N ARG A 446 -17.74 -1.49 11.79
CA ARG A 446 -18.18 -0.17 11.28
C ARG A 446 -19.61 -0.21 10.77
N ILE A 447 -20.06 -1.35 10.24
CA ILE A 447 -21.43 -1.50 9.74
C ILE A 447 -22.40 -1.26 10.89
N ASP A 448 -22.25 -1.99 11.99
CA ASP A 448 -23.15 -1.88 13.14
C ASP A 448 -22.99 -0.53 13.86
N GLU A 449 -21.76 0.00 13.97
CA GLU A 449 -21.48 1.33 14.53
C GLU A 449 -22.26 2.46 13.81
N ILE A 450 -22.31 2.39 12.48
CA ILE A 450 -23.04 3.38 11.66
C ILE A 450 -24.54 3.12 11.77
N LEU A 451 -24.99 1.88 11.59
CA LEU A 451 -26.41 1.53 11.58
C LEU A 451 -27.10 1.79 12.93
N ALA A 452 -26.39 1.63 14.06
CA ALA A 452 -26.93 1.89 15.40
C ALA A 452 -27.34 3.37 15.63
N LYS A 453 -26.85 4.29 14.80
CA LYS A 453 -27.17 5.72 14.88
C LYS A 453 -28.18 6.16 13.81
N ARG A 454 -28.75 5.20 13.07
CA ARG A 454 -29.70 5.47 11.98
C ARG A 454 -31.08 4.91 12.31
N ASP A 455 -32.10 5.60 11.81
CA ASP A 455 -33.47 5.11 11.84
C ASP A 455 -33.71 4.12 10.69
N LEU A 456 -34.12 2.90 11.03
CA LEU A 456 -34.30 1.82 10.05
C LEU A 456 -35.42 2.14 9.05
N LYS A 457 -36.53 2.75 9.48
CA LYS A 457 -37.63 3.05 8.56
C LYS A 457 -37.26 4.19 7.62
N GLU A 458 -36.57 5.24 8.10
CA GLU A 458 -36.05 6.32 7.24
C GLU A 458 -35.11 5.78 6.17
N ASP A 459 -34.25 4.82 6.53
CA ASP A 459 -33.38 4.17 5.54
C ASP A 459 -34.19 3.46 4.46
N TYR A 460 -35.24 2.73 4.83
CA TYR A 460 -36.10 2.06 3.85
C TYR A 460 -36.94 3.02 3.02
N VAL A 461 -37.37 4.15 3.56
CA VAL A 461 -37.99 5.23 2.77
C VAL A 461 -37.05 5.66 1.65
N LEU A 462 -35.76 5.86 1.95
CA LEU A 462 -34.75 6.21 0.94
C LEU A 462 -34.44 5.06 -0.03
N ILE A 463 -34.32 3.82 0.46
CA ILE A 463 -34.08 2.62 -0.37
C ILE A 463 -35.20 2.45 -1.41
N PHE A 464 -36.45 2.77 -1.04
CA PHE A 464 -37.60 2.73 -1.93
C PHE A 464 -37.87 4.03 -2.69
N ASP A 465 -36.90 4.94 -2.77
CA ASP A 465 -37.00 6.24 -3.47
C ASP A 465 -38.22 7.08 -3.03
N GLY A 466 -38.59 7.00 -1.74
CA GLY A 466 -39.73 7.73 -1.19
C GLY A 466 -41.11 7.19 -1.61
N ARG A 467 -41.19 6.04 -2.28
CA ARG A 467 -42.47 5.44 -2.71
C ARG A 467 -43.39 5.08 -1.55
N TYR A 468 -42.82 4.72 -0.41
CA TYR A 468 -43.55 4.37 0.81
C TYR A 468 -43.15 5.32 1.92
N LYS A 469 -44.14 5.76 2.70
CA LYS A 469 -43.92 6.56 3.91
C LYS A 469 -43.50 5.67 5.08
N LYS A 470 -42.93 6.28 6.11
CA LYS A 470 -42.49 5.61 7.34
C LYS A 470 -43.60 4.77 7.99
N GLU A 471 -44.84 5.26 7.97
CA GLU A 471 -46.01 4.60 8.56
C GLU A 471 -46.54 3.44 7.70
N GLU A 472 -46.11 3.34 6.44
CA GLU A 472 -46.48 2.26 5.52
C GLU A 472 -45.49 1.08 5.58
N ILE A 473 -44.43 1.19 6.39
CA ILE A 473 -43.36 0.20 6.53
C ILE A 473 -43.43 -0.43 7.92
N ALA A 474 -43.64 -1.75 7.95
CA ALA A 474 -43.46 -2.58 9.14
C ALA A 474 -42.05 -3.21 9.13
N LEU A 475 -41.42 -3.31 10.31
CA LEU A 475 -40.09 -3.86 10.52
C LEU A 475 -40.11 -5.28 11.11
N SER A 476 -41.29 -5.83 11.35
CA SER A 476 -41.46 -7.21 11.81
C SER A 476 -42.85 -7.75 11.44
N ALA A 477 -42.98 -9.08 11.34
CA ALA A 477 -44.27 -9.72 11.14
C ALA A 477 -45.26 -9.39 12.28
N ALA A 478 -44.78 -9.30 13.52
CA ALA A 478 -45.61 -8.94 14.66
C ALA A 478 -46.19 -7.52 14.53
N GLU A 479 -45.40 -6.55 14.08
CA GLU A 479 -45.87 -5.21 13.77
C GLU A 479 -46.89 -5.24 12.62
N PHE A 480 -46.57 -5.96 11.54
CA PHE A 480 -47.42 -6.06 10.35
C PHE A 480 -48.81 -6.66 10.66
N ILE A 481 -48.86 -7.71 11.48
CA ILE A 481 -50.10 -8.44 11.79
C ILE A 481 -50.94 -7.71 12.84
N ASN A 482 -50.32 -7.14 13.88
CA ASN A 482 -51.06 -6.71 15.09
C ASN A 482 -51.47 -5.23 15.11
N ALA A 483 -50.96 -4.37 14.22
CA ALA A 483 -51.05 -2.92 14.44
C ALA A 483 -52.38 -2.24 14.07
N GLY A 484 -53.35 -2.92 13.44
CA GLY A 484 -54.55 -2.25 12.89
C GLY A 484 -54.25 -1.20 11.81
N GLN A 485 -52.98 -1.00 11.46
CA GLN A 485 -52.46 -0.06 10.47
C GLN A 485 -52.35 -0.75 9.10
N ASN A 486 -52.56 0.03 8.02
CA ASN A 486 -52.48 -0.50 6.67
C ASN A 486 -51.05 -0.46 6.11
N PHE A 487 -50.17 -1.28 6.67
CA PHE A 487 -48.80 -1.45 6.15
C PHE A 487 -48.82 -1.98 4.71
N LYS A 488 -47.97 -1.40 3.87
CA LYS A 488 -47.74 -1.81 2.48
C LYS A 488 -46.44 -2.58 2.32
N VAL A 489 -45.45 -2.31 3.16
CA VAL A 489 -44.14 -2.98 3.12
C VAL A 489 -43.90 -3.68 4.44
N LEU A 490 -43.40 -4.91 4.37
CA LEU A 490 -42.82 -5.61 5.51
C LEU A 490 -41.33 -5.84 5.25
N VAL A 491 -40.49 -5.37 6.16
CA VAL A 491 -39.07 -5.70 6.25
C VAL A 491 -38.93 -6.81 7.28
N GLY A 492 -38.52 -7.99 6.84
CA GLY A 492 -38.47 -9.21 7.64
C GLY A 492 -39.30 -10.34 7.05
N ASN A 493 -39.23 -11.51 7.67
CA ASN A 493 -39.86 -12.72 7.18
C ASN A 493 -41.34 -12.78 7.59
N LEU A 494 -42.18 -13.33 6.71
CA LEU A 494 -43.60 -13.53 6.94
C LEU A 494 -43.95 -15.01 6.82
N VAL A 495 -44.65 -15.51 7.84
CA VAL A 495 -45.19 -16.86 7.84
C VAL A 495 -46.71 -16.80 7.75
N ILE A 496 -47.27 -17.50 6.77
CA ILE A 496 -48.69 -17.64 6.50
C ILE A 496 -49.15 -18.96 7.11
N LEU A 497 -50.10 -18.87 8.03
CA LEU A 497 -50.66 -20.03 8.73
C LEU A 497 -52.08 -20.37 8.27
N GLU A 498 -52.72 -19.46 7.55
CA GLU A 498 -54.09 -19.58 7.07
C GLU A 498 -54.28 -18.76 5.78
N SER A 499 -55.16 -19.24 4.89
CA SER A 499 -55.34 -18.69 3.53
C SER A 499 -55.95 -17.28 3.49
N THR A 500 -56.51 -16.81 4.60
CA THR A 500 -57.11 -15.48 4.74
C THR A 500 -56.14 -14.43 5.28
N GLN A 501 -54.94 -14.82 5.70
CA GLN A 501 -53.97 -13.92 6.30
C GLN A 501 -53.52 -12.84 5.30
N LYS A 502 -53.54 -11.58 5.74
CA LYS A 502 -53.13 -10.44 4.91
C LYS A 502 -51.64 -10.55 4.54
N MET A 503 -51.31 -10.12 3.33
CA MET A 503 -49.92 -9.98 2.85
C MET A 503 -49.60 -8.52 2.49
N PRO A 504 -48.33 -8.11 2.61
CA PRO A 504 -47.90 -6.77 2.20
C PRO A 504 -47.88 -6.64 0.67
N GLU A 505 -47.83 -5.42 0.16
CA GLU A 505 -47.55 -5.15 -1.25
C GLU A 505 -46.11 -5.55 -1.61
N LEU A 506 -45.15 -5.26 -0.72
CA LEU A 506 -43.75 -5.66 -0.84
C LEU A 506 -43.27 -6.37 0.42
N LEU A 507 -42.58 -7.49 0.24
CA LEU A 507 -41.92 -8.22 1.32
C LEU A 507 -40.40 -8.21 1.10
N HIS A 508 -39.69 -7.57 2.02
CA HIS A 508 -38.23 -7.57 2.08
C HIS A 508 -37.76 -8.63 3.09
N GLY A 509 -37.92 -9.90 2.71
CA GLY A 509 -37.63 -11.09 3.51
C GLY A 509 -38.22 -12.34 2.86
N ASP A 510 -38.24 -13.45 3.61
CA ASP A 510 -38.81 -14.73 3.15
C ASP A 510 -40.32 -14.79 3.37
N LEU A 511 -41.04 -15.38 2.43
CA LEU A 511 -42.45 -15.72 2.55
C LEU A 511 -42.61 -17.23 2.69
N SER A 512 -43.09 -17.70 3.84
CA SER A 512 -43.29 -19.12 4.11
C SER A 512 -44.75 -19.44 4.39
N PHE A 513 -45.23 -20.56 3.88
CA PHE A 513 -46.57 -21.08 4.14
C PHE A 513 -46.43 -22.37 4.92
N MET A 514 -47.08 -22.44 6.09
CA MET A 514 -47.09 -23.65 6.91
C MET A 514 -48.53 -24.04 7.15
N ARG A 515 -48.85 -25.32 6.93
CA ARG A 515 -50.21 -25.87 7.14
C ARG A 515 -51.27 -25.24 6.23
N VAL A 516 -50.87 -24.68 5.09
CA VAL A 516 -51.76 -24.16 4.06
C VAL A 516 -51.70 -25.09 2.86
N ASP A 517 -52.77 -25.85 2.63
CA ASP A 517 -52.87 -26.85 1.56
C ASP A 517 -53.32 -26.26 0.22
N SER A 518 -53.97 -25.10 0.23
CA SER A 518 -54.44 -24.37 -0.96
C SER A 518 -54.04 -22.91 -0.95
N ALA A 519 -53.45 -22.45 -2.06
CA ALA A 519 -53.13 -21.05 -2.32
C ALA A 519 -54.12 -20.36 -3.30
N GLU A 520 -55.21 -21.04 -3.65
CA GLU A 520 -56.18 -20.57 -4.64
C GLU A 520 -56.85 -19.27 -4.20
N GLY A 521 -56.93 -18.30 -5.13
CA GLY A 521 -57.53 -16.98 -4.86
C GLY A 521 -56.67 -16.04 -4.00
N MET A 522 -55.51 -16.48 -3.51
CA MET A 522 -54.62 -15.64 -2.71
C MET A 522 -53.95 -14.54 -3.56
N ILE A 523 -53.79 -13.37 -2.95
CA ILE A 523 -53.08 -12.23 -3.55
C ILE A 523 -51.70 -12.15 -2.91
N PHE A 524 -50.68 -12.49 -3.70
CA PHE A 524 -49.28 -12.47 -3.27
C PHE A 524 -48.71 -11.04 -3.28
N PRO A 525 -47.64 -10.77 -2.49
CA PRO A 525 -46.87 -9.55 -2.64
C PRO A 525 -46.38 -9.39 -4.07
N ARG A 526 -46.26 -8.15 -4.55
CA ARG A 526 -45.69 -7.87 -5.88
C ARG A 526 -44.25 -8.35 -5.98
N LYS A 527 -43.49 -8.28 -4.88
CA LYS A 527 -42.08 -8.67 -4.79
C LYS A 527 -41.79 -9.30 -3.43
N VAL A 528 -40.99 -10.36 -3.46
CA VAL A 528 -40.40 -11.04 -2.30
C VAL A 528 -38.88 -11.05 -2.51
N THR A 529 -38.10 -10.43 -1.63
CA THR A 529 -36.63 -10.41 -1.81
C THR A 529 -35.93 -11.68 -1.33
N GLY A 530 -36.57 -12.45 -0.44
CA GLY A 530 -36.07 -13.74 0.04
C GLY A 530 -36.68 -14.93 -0.70
N ASP A 531 -36.74 -16.05 0.00
CA ASP A 531 -37.33 -17.31 -0.48
C ASP A 531 -38.86 -17.27 -0.43
N LEU A 532 -39.49 -17.97 -1.37
CA LEU A 532 -40.92 -18.27 -1.38
C LEU A 532 -41.13 -19.77 -1.12
N ILE A 533 -41.53 -20.10 0.09
CA ILE A 533 -41.63 -21.49 0.58
C ILE A 533 -43.09 -21.86 0.75
N MET A 534 -43.57 -22.76 -0.08
CA MET A 534 -44.96 -23.21 -0.17
C MET A 534 -45.02 -24.73 -0.28
N ASP A 535 -44.18 -25.45 0.47
CA ASP A 535 -44.07 -26.89 0.31
C ASP A 535 -45.38 -27.61 0.61
N ASP A 536 -46.11 -27.19 1.64
CA ASP A 536 -47.40 -27.79 2.04
C ASP A 536 -48.55 -27.51 1.04
N VAL A 537 -48.36 -26.59 0.10
CA VAL A 537 -49.40 -26.22 -0.88
C VAL A 537 -49.53 -27.32 -1.94
N ILE A 538 -50.70 -27.96 -1.97
CA ILE A 538 -51.04 -29.01 -2.94
C ILE A 538 -52.01 -28.51 -4.03
N HIS A 539 -52.71 -27.38 -3.79
CA HIS A 539 -53.64 -26.73 -4.70
C HIS A 539 -53.24 -25.27 -4.98
N ALA A 540 -53.04 -24.90 -6.25
CA ALA A 540 -52.63 -23.55 -6.65
C ALA A 540 -53.21 -23.12 -8.01
N GLN A 541 -54.46 -23.52 -8.31
CA GLN A 541 -55.12 -23.16 -9.56
C GLN A 541 -55.26 -21.64 -9.72
N GLY A 542 -54.86 -21.13 -10.88
CA GLY A 542 -54.97 -19.70 -11.25
C GLY A 542 -54.09 -18.75 -10.41
N VAL A 543 -53.19 -19.28 -9.57
CA VAL A 543 -52.34 -18.48 -8.69
C VAL A 543 -51.32 -17.72 -9.51
N LYS A 544 -51.14 -16.43 -9.18
CA LYS A 544 -50.07 -15.60 -9.71
C LYS A 544 -49.05 -15.34 -8.61
N LEU A 545 -47.87 -15.91 -8.75
CA LEU A 545 -46.77 -15.69 -7.82
C LEU A 545 -46.23 -14.26 -7.94
N PRO A 546 -45.43 -13.78 -6.96
CA PRO A 546 -44.79 -12.47 -7.03
C PRO A 546 -44.11 -12.23 -8.37
N LEU A 547 -44.12 -10.98 -8.87
CA LEU A 547 -43.46 -10.60 -10.12
C LEU A 547 -41.94 -10.78 -10.06
N GLU A 548 -41.38 -10.72 -8.85
CA GLU A 548 -39.97 -10.94 -8.57
C GLU A 548 -39.81 -11.72 -7.25
N VAL A 549 -39.02 -12.79 -7.30
CA VAL A 549 -38.57 -13.56 -6.14
C VAL A 549 -37.03 -13.56 -6.13
N GLY A 550 -36.45 -13.02 -5.06
CA GLY A 550 -34.99 -12.90 -4.91
C GLY A 550 -34.30 -14.21 -4.56
N GLY A 551 -35.01 -15.14 -3.92
CA GLY A 551 -34.49 -16.44 -3.51
C GLY A 551 -35.08 -17.63 -4.27
N ASN A 552 -35.18 -18.76 -3.58
CA ASN A 552 -35.76 -20.01 -4.05
C ASN A 552 -37.29 -19.93 -4.11
N ILE A 553 -37.89 -20.71 -5.01
CA ILE A 553 -39.32 -21.01 -4.98
C ILE A 553 -39.49 -22.50 -4.71
N GLN A 554 -40.12 -22.85 -3.60
CA GLN A 554 -40.33 -24.23 -3.15
C GLN A 554 -41.82 -24.56 -3.14
N LEU A 555 -42.22 -25.50 -3.99
CA LEU A 555 -43.58 -26.01 -4.16
C LEU A 555 -43.52 -27.54 -4.23
N SER A 556 -42.85 -28.14 -3.25
CA SER A 556 -42.38 -29.52 -3.34
C SER A 556 -43.49 -30.56 -3.40
N TYR A 557 -44.67 -30.29 -2.83
CA TYR A 557 -45.82 -31.22 -2.85
C TYR A 557 -46.91 -30.86 -3.87
N LEU A 558 -46.69 -29.82 -4.70
CA LEU A 558 -47.65 -29.41 -5.71
C LEU A 558 -47.81 -30.50 -6.78
N LYS A 559 -49.03 -31.02 -6.98
CA LYS A 559 -49.30 -32.11 -7.94
C LYS A 559 -49.79 -31.62 -9.30
N GLN A 560 -50.64 -30.58 -9.29
CA GLN A 560 -51.25 -29.95 -10.46
C GLN A 560 -51.64 -28.52 -10.12
N ALA A 561 -51.51 -27.59 -11.07
CA ALA A 561 -51.84 -26.17 -10.85
C ALA A 561 -52.16 -25.45 -12.17
N PRO A 562 -53.26 -25.77 -12.85
CA PRO A 562 -53.61 -25.11 -14.10
C PRO A 562 -53.75 -23.59 -13.88
N GLY A 563 -53.12 -22.81 -14.75
CA GLY A 563 -53.11 -21.34 -14.65
C GLY A 563 -52.12 -20.76 -13.65
N LEU A 564 -51.23 -21.56 -13.04
CA LEU A 564 -50.15 -21.06 -12.18
C LEU A 564 -49.15 -20.24 -13.01
N VAL A 565 -48.87 -19.02 -12.55
CA VAL A 565 -47.93 -18.10 -13.21
C VAL A 565 -46.74 -17.82 -12.30
N PHE A 566 -45.55 -18.19 -12.75
CA PHE A 566 -44.27 -17.86 -12.10
C PHE A 566 -43.76 -16.47 -12.51
N PRO A 567 -42.86 -15.84 -11.71
CA PRO A 567 -42.09 -14.69 -12.18
C PRO A 567 -41.27 -15.03 -13.43
N SER A 568 -40.95 -14.03 -14.25
CA SER A 568 -40.12 -14.25 -15.45
C SER A 568 -38.71 -14.74 -15.14
N ILE A 569 -38.17 -14.40 -13.96
CA ILE A 569 -36.84 -14.80 -13.49
C ILE A 569 -36.97 -15.33 -12.05
N VAL A 570 -36.37 -16.49 -11.79
CA VAL A 570 -36.13 -17.01 -10.43
C VAL A 570 -34.65 -16.91 -10.14
N ASN A 571 -34.29 -16.14 -9.11
CA ASN A 571 -32.89 -15.90 -8.75
C ASN A 571 -32.24 -17.06 -7.96
N GLY A 572 -33.04 -17.92 -7.33
CA GLY A 572 -32.60 -19.16 -6.70
C GLY A 572 -33.00 -20.43 -7.46
N ASN A 573 -33.22 -21.51 -6.71
CA ASN A 573 -33.72 -22.79 -7.20
C ASN A 573 -35.25 -22.75 -7.36
N LEU A 574 -35.77 -23.53 -8.31
CA LEU A 574 -37.20 -23.81 -8.46
C LEU A 574 -37.47 -25.30 -8.21
N ASN A 575 -38.16 -25.61 -7.12
CA ASN A 575 -38.49 -27.00 -6.75
C ASN A 575 -39.97 -27.30 -6.95
N LEU A 576 -40.26 -28.21 -7.88
CA LEU A 576 -41.58 -28.71 -8.26
C LEU A 576 -41.56 -30.24 -8.37
N GLN A 577 -40.81 -30.91 -7.50
CA GLN A 577 -40.51 -32.35 -7.60
C GLN A 577 -41.75 -33.27 -7.69
N SER A 578 -42.89 -32.88 -7.11
CA SER A 578 -44.13 -33.68 -7.12
C SER A 578 -45.09 -33.35 -8.27
N LEU A 579 -44.75 -32.39 -9.13
CA LEU A 579 -45.63 -31.91 -10.20
C LEU A 579 -45.82 -33.01 -11.24
N ARG A 580 -47.08 -33.43 -11.50
CA ARG A 580 -47.39 -34.53 -12.42
C ARG A 580 -47.75 -34.05 -13.83
N SER A 581 -48.34 -32.86 -13.93
CA SER A 581 -48.70 -32.19 -15.18
C SER A 581 -48.36 -30.71 -15.09
N ALA A 582 -47.86 -30.12 -16.18
CA ALA A 582 -47.66 -28.68 -16.28
C ALA A 582 -48.59 -27.99 -17.29
N GLU A 583 -49.69 -28.66 -17.62
CA GLU A 583 -50.73 -28.07 -18.47
C GLU A 583 -51.25 -26.76 -17.86
N GLY A 584 -51.23 -25.70 -18.67
CA GLY A 584 -51.66 -24.37 -18.25
C GLY A 584 -50.72 -23.64 -17.27
N ILE A 585 -49.53 -24.17 -16.97
CA ILE A 585 -48.53 -23.49 -16.14
C ILE A 585 -47.67 -22.56 -17.01
N THR A 586 -47.47 -21.33 -16.55
CA THR A 586 -46.52 -20.38 -17.15
C THR A 586 -45.22 -20.40 -16.36
N PHE A 587 -44.22 -21.15 -16.86
CA PHE A 587 -42.88 -21.23 -16.25
C PHE A 587 -42.10 -19.91 -16.34
N PRO A 588 -41.08 -19.71 -15.48
CA PRO A 588 -40.12 -18.64 -15.67
C PRO A 588 -39.42 -18.76 -17.02
N LYS A 589 -38.87 -17.64 -17.53
CA LYS A 589 -37.94 -17.68 -18.68
C LYS A 589 -36.56 -18.18 -18.24
N THR A 590 -36.17 -17.85 -17.01
CA THR A 590 -34.84 -18.14 -16.48
C THR A 590 -34.89 -18.59 -15.02
N VAL A 591 -34.13 -19.63 -14.70
CA VAL A 591 -33.82 -20.05 -13.33
C VAL A 591 -32.30 -19.99 -13.16
N LYS A 592 -31.83 -19.16 -12.23
CA LYS A 592 -30.38 -19.02 -11.96
C LYS A 592 -29.81 -20.20 -11.17
N GLY A 593 -30.62 -20.80 -10.29
CA GLY A 593 -30.29 -22.03 -9.57
C GLY A 593 -30.65 -23.29 -10.35
N SER A 594 -31.01 -24.33 -9.62
CA SER A 594 -31.47 -25.64 -10.13
C SER A 594 -32.97 -25.67 -10.36
N LEU A 595 -33.42 -26.46 -11.34
CA LEU A 595 -34.82 -26.76 -11.60
C LEU A 595 -35.10 -28.23 -11.29
N ARG A 596 -36.06 -28.51 -10.40
CA ARG A 596 -36.40 -29.89 -10.00
C ARG A 596 -37.83 -30.26 -10.38
N LEU A 597 -38.00 -31.33 -11.17
CA LEU A 597 -39.26 -31.75 -11.80
C LEU A 597 -39.44 -33.29 -11.83
N ASP A 598 -38.99 -33.98 -10.78
CA ASP A 598 -38.82 -35.44 -10.73
C ASP A 598 -40.06 -36.26 -11.13
N SER A 599 -41.28 -35.77 -10.85
CA SER A 599 -42.54 -36.49 -11.09
C SER A 599 -43.28 -36.09 -12.36
N LEU A 600 -42.72 -35.19 -13.18
CA LEU A 600 -43.41 -34.63 -14.34
C LEU A 600 -43.48 -35.63 -15.48
N LYS A 601 -44.70 -35.95 -15.94
CA LYS A 601 -44.94 -36.96 -17.00
C LYS A 601 -45.18 -36.36 -18.39
N SER A 602 -45.22 -35.04 -18.51
CA SER A 602 -45.53 -34.34 -19.77
C SER A 602 -44.26 -34.03 -20.57
N THR A 603 -44.27 -34.29 -21.88
CA THR A 603 -43.08 -34.25 -22.76
C THR A 603 -42.98 -33.00 -23.63
N ASP A 604 -44.03 -32.16 -23.72
CA ASP A 604 -44.12 -31.05 -24.69
C ASP A 604 -44.24 -29.66 -24.01
N ILE A 605 -43.42 -29.39 -22.98
CA ILE A 605 -43.45 -28.12 -22.25
C ILE A 605 -42.17 -27.31 -22.49
N PRO A 606 -42.26 -26.01 -22.83
CA PRO A 606 -41.09 -25.14 -22.88
C PRO A 606 -40.54 -24.91 -21.46
N LEU A 607 -39.43 -25.58 -21.14
CA LEU A 607 -38.74 -25.44 -19.86
C LEU A 607 -37.88 -24.16 -19.82
N PRO A 608 -37.65 -23.57 -18.63
CA PRO A 608 -36.79 -22.40 -18.47
C PRO A 608 -35.33 -22.69 -18.85
N GLN A 609 -34.61 -21.63 -19.22
CA GLN A 609 -33.15 -21.68 -19.27
C GLN A 609 -32.58 -21.79 -17.85
N VAL A 610 -31.71 -22.79 -17.62
CA VAL A 610 -31.07 -23.08 -16.32
C VAL A 610 -29.58 -22.79 -16.41
N PHE A 611 -29.03 -21.99 -15.48
CA PHE A 611 -27.63 -21.57 -15.51
C PHE A 611 -26.67 -22.50 -14.75
N ASN A 612 -27.16 -23.21 -13.71
CA ASN A 612 -26.39 -24.24 -13.01
C ASN A 612 -26.94 -25.63 -13.39
N ASN A 613 -26.20 -26.35 -14.23
CA ASN A 613 -26.57 -27.70 -14.68
C ASN A 613 -26.36 -28.74 -13.56
N SER A 614 -27.36 -28.92 -12.72
CA SER A 614 -27.70 -30.23 -12.16
C SER A 614 -29.16 -30.47 -12.51
N ARG A 615 -29.39 -31.17 -13.64
CA ARG A 615 -30.72 -31.63 -14.05
C ARG A 615 -31.10 -32.87 -13.26
#